data_AF-A0A8X7U1U6-F1
#
_entry.id   AF-A0A8X7U1U6-F1
#
_cell.length_a   1.000
_cell.length_b   1.000
_cell.length_c   1.000
_cell.angle_alpha   90.00
_cell.angle_beta   90.00
_cell.angle_gamma   90.00
#
_symmetry.space_group_name_H-M   'P 1'
#
loop_
_entity.id
_entity.type
_entity.pdbx_description
1 polymer ?
#
loop_
_entity_poly.entity_id
_entity_poly.type
_entity_poly.pdbx_seq_one_letter_code
_entity_poly.pdbx_strand_id
1 'polypeptide(L)'
;MATESGEITIVCNHCDRDIPAANIDLHRVHCARLEKCNICGDMVPKKHADEHFLTAHAPCIFSMADQRIVTCEFCEFPLPAVDVAEHQEVCGNRVSNTRAGGGGGNGRRRRDGNGVSYKRLFFTVAVTGIAVLMGSLFFQRKPLRGRDK
;
A
#
# COMPACT_ATOMS: atom_id res chain seq x y z
N MET A 1 41.24 34.27 27.62
CA MET A 1 40.72 35.25 26.64
C MET A 1 40.02 34.46 25.56
N ALA A 2 38.69 34.45 25.56
CA ALA A 2 37.91 33.74 24.55
C ALA A 2 38.01 34.55 23.26
N THR A 3 38.70 34.00 22.26
CA THR A 3 38.65 34.54 20.90
C THR A 3 37.32 34.13 20.30
N GLU A 4 36.31 34.94 20.55
CA GLU A 4 35.04 34.95 19.84
C GLU A 4 35.35 35.48 18.43
N SER A 5 35.91 34.60 17.59
CA SER A 5 36.01 34.88 16.17
C SER A 5 34.59 34.78 15.64
N GLY A 6 34.00 35.92 15.27
CA GLY A 6 32.74 36.01 14.55
C GLY A 6 32.90 35.38 13.17
N GLU A 7 32.98 34.05 13.13
CA GLU A 7 33.08 33.29 11.91
C GLU A 7 31.73 33.42 11.19
N ILE A 8 31.75 34.14 10.06
CA ILE A 8 30.56 34.34 9.22
C ILE A 8 30.08 32.95 8.82
N THR A 9 28.88 32.55 9.24
CA THR A 9 28.25 31.31 8.80
C THR A 9 27.30 31.57 7.65
N ILE A 10 27.23 30.61 6.72
CA ILE A 10 26.31 30.61 5.58
C ILE A 10 25.48 29.34 5.70
N VAL A 11 24.15 29.49 5.62
CA VAL A 11 23.23 28.36 5.60
C VAL A 11 23.36 27.62 4.26
N CYS A 12 23.57 26.31 4.31
CA CYS A 12 23.57 25.48 3.11
C CYS A 12 22.13 25.12 2.70
N ASN A 13 21.68 25.58 1.52
CA ASN A 13 20.34 25.26 0.98
C ASN A 13 20.05 23.76 0.76
N HIS A 14 21.06 22.89 0.84
CA HIS A 14 20.93 21.45 0.61
C HIS A 14 20.77 20.64 1.90
N CYS A 15 21.35 21.09 3.01
CA CYS A 15 21.23 20.40 4.31
C CYS A 15 20.76 21.29 5.47
N ASP A 16 20.47 22.56 5.17
CA ASP A 16 19.95 23.58 6.07
C ASP A 16 20.78 23.81 7.34
N ARG A 17 22.08 23.49 7.29
CA ARG A 17 23.02 23.72 8.40
C ARG A 17 23.83 25.00 8.20
N ASP A 18 24.14 25.65 9.31
CA ASP A 18 25.09 26.75 9.40
C ASP A 18 26.50 26.22 9.19
N ILE A 19 27.11 26.60 8.07
CA ILE A 19 28.47 26.21 7.73
C ILE A 19 29.34 27.47 7.71
N PRO A 20 30.52 27.45 8.33
CA PRO A 20 31.46 28.55 8.20
C PRO A 20 31.72 28.94 6.74
N ALA A 21 31.69 30.24 6.44
CA ALA A 21 31.87 30.77 5.09
C ALA A 21 33.19 30.33 4.46
N ALA A 22 34.24 30.15 5.27
CA ALA A 22 35.53 29.63 4.80
C ALA A 22 35.44 28.19 4.23
N ASN A 23 34.47 27.40 4.69
CA ASN A 23 34.36 25.97 4.38
C ASN A 23 33.12 25.63 3.54
N ILE A 24 32.30 26.62 3.16
CA ILE A 24 31.03 26.38 2.43
C ILE A 24 31.27 25.69 1.08
N ASP A 25 32.36 26.01 0.38
CA ASP A 25 32.67 25.43 -0.93
C ASP A 25 33.04 23.94 -0.82
N LEU A 26 33.87 23.59 0.17
CA LEU A 26 34.17 22.19 0.48
C LEU A 26 32.91 21.45 0.91
N HIS A 27 32.09 22.08 1.76
CA HIS A 27 30.82 21.52 2.19
C HIS A 27 29.89 21.24 1.02
N ARG A 28 29.74 22.15 0.04
CA ARG A 28 28.87 21.94 -1.14
C ARG A 28 29.22 20.65 -1.89
N VAL A 29 30.51 20.37 -2.09
CA VAL A 29 30.97 19.16 -2.79
C VAL A 29 30.61 17.88 -2.04
N HIS A 30 30.80 17.86 -0.71
CA HIS A 30 30.46 16.71 0.11
C HIS A 30 28.95 16.56 0.31
N CYS A 31 28.25 17.66 0.52
CA CYS A 31 26.82 17.73 0.77
C CYS A 31 26.00 17.29 -0.45
N ALA A 32 26.43 17.61 -1.67
CA ALA A 32 25.75 17.21 -2.91
C ALA A 32 25.66 15.68 -3.12
N ARG A 33 26.52 14.91 -2.43
CA ARG A 33 26.55 13.44 -2.46
C ARG A 33 25.62 12.80 -1.44
N LEU A 34 25.13 13.58 -0.48
CA LEU A 34 24.13 13.19 0.48
C LEU A 34 22.74 13.55 -0.07
N GLU A 35 21.71 13.01 0.54
CA GLU A 35 20.31 13.35 0.28
C GLU A 35 19.55 13.32 1.60
N LYS A 36 18.61 14.24 1.77
CA LYS A 36 17.78 14.30 2.96
C LYS A 36 16.70 13.22 2.84
N CYS A 37 16.57 12.37 3.84
CA CYS A 37 15.49 11.40 3.90
C CYS A 37 14.15 12.12 4.10
N ASN A 38 13.15 11.82 3.27
CA ASN A 38 11.83 12.47 3.35
C ASN A 38 10.99 12.02 4.55
N ILE A 39 11.42 10.98 5.28
CA ILE A 39 10.69 10.41 6.43
C ILE A 39 11.25 10.96 7.74
N CYS A 40 12.56 10.88 7.95
CA CYS A 40 13.21 11.31 9.20
C CYS A 40 13.98 12.64 9.08
N GLY A 41 14.28 13.11 7.87
CA GLY A 41 15.07 14.32 7.65
C GLY A 41 16.59 14.14 7.80
N ASP A 42 17.08 12.91 8.01
CA ASP A 42 18.52 12.64 8.13
C ASP A 42 19.24 12.72 6.79
N MET A 43 20.51 13.16 6.83
CA MET A 43 21.36 13.23 5.64
C MET A 43 22.03 11.88 5.38
N VAL A 44 21.56 11.16 4.38
CA VAL A 44 22.05 9.82 4.02
C VAL A 44 22.82 9.88 2.70
N PRO A 45 23.93 9.15 2.53
CA PRO A 45 24.59 9.04 1.23
C PRO A 45 23.63 8.45 0.19
N LYS A 46 23.53 9.05 -1.00
CA LYS A 46 22.63 8.59 -2.07
C LYS A 46 22.74 7.09 -2.37
N LYS A 47 23.96 6.54 -2.28
CA LYS A 47 24.24 5.11 -2.51
C LYS A 47 23.58 4.18 -1.48
N HIS A 48 23.28 4.69 -0.30
CA HIS A 48 22.71 3.94 0.82
C HIS A 48 21.32 4.46 1.23
N ALA A 49 20.73 5.38 0.45
CA ALA A 49 19.40 5.91 0.74
C ALA A 49 18.35 4.78 0.70
N ASP A 50 18.46 3.88 -0.26
CA ASP A 50 17.56 2.72 -0.40
C ASP A 50 17.73 1.73 0.76
N GLU A 51 18.97 1.45 1.18
CA GLU A 51 19.25 0.57 2.31
C GLU A 51 18.74 1.18 3.63
N HIS A 52 18.96 2.47 3.84
CA HIS A 52 18.39 3.21 4.97
C HIS A 52 16.86 3.16 4.94
N PHE A 53 16.24 3.35 3.78
CA PHE A 53 14.78 3.26 3.65
C PHE A 53 14.29 1.85 4.02
N LEU A 54 14.95 0.80 3.55
CA LEU A 54 14.55 -0.60 3.79
C LEU A 54 14.85 -1.10 5.20
N THR A 55 15.82 -0.52 5.91
CA THR A 55 16.21 -0.96 7.26
C THR A 55 15.62 -0.10 8.37
N ALA A 56 15.56 1.22 8.16
CA ALA A 56 15.08 2.18 9.16
C ALA A 56 13.61 2.59 8.96
N HIS A 57 13.12 2.54 7.72
CA HIS A 57 11.78 3.03 7.37
C HIS A 57 10.91 2.01 6.64
N ALA A 58 11.36 0.77 6.48
CA ALA A 58 10.59 -0.24 5.77
C ALA A 58 9.22 -0.32 6.46
N PRO A 59 8.13 -0.02 5.72
CA PRO A 59 6.81 -0.35 6.21
C PRO A 59 6.83 -1.86 6.46
N CYS A 60 6.32 -2.29 7.62
CA CYS A 60 6.17 -3.70 8.00
C CYS A 60 5.24 -4.51 7.06
N ILE A 61 5.04 -4.07 5.81
CA ILE A 61 4.24 -4.66 4.75
C ILE A 61 5.03 -5.75 4.00
N PHE A 62 6.37 -5.65 3.92
CA PHE A 62 7.19 -6.66 3.22
C PHE A 62 7.58 -7.86 4.11
N SER A 63 7.40 -7.75 5.43
CA SER A 63 7.35 -8.90 6.32
C SER A 63 5.98 -9.59 6.15
N MET A 64 5.80 -10.30 5.04
CA MET A 64 4.68 -11.23 4.83
C MET A 64 4.77 -12.40 5.83
N ALA A 65 4.58 -12.11 7.10
CA ALA A 65 4.50 -13.09 8.17
C ALA A 65 3.12 -13.12 8.83
N ASP A 66 2.18 -12.23 8.47
CA ASP A 66 0.87 -12.26 9.13
C ASP A 66 -0.32 -11.69 8.33
N GLN A 67 -0.44 -12.05 7.05
CA GLN A 67 -1.77 -12.05 6.39
C GLN A 67 -2.64 -13.22 6.88
N ARG A 68 -2.57 -13.55 8.18
CA ARG A 68 -3.49 -14.54 8.76
C ARG A 68 -4.87 -13.89 8.80
N ILE A 69 -5.80 -14.56 8.14
CA ILE A 69 -7.22 -14.24 8.24
C ILE A 69 -7.65 -14.69 9.64
N VAL A 70 -8.05 -13.74 10.47
CA VAL A 70 -8.59 -13.96 11.81
C VAL A 70 -10.07 -13.57 11.76
N THR A 71 -10.91 -14.31 12.48
CA THR A 71 -12.34 -13.99 12.58
C THR A 71 -12.57 -12.99 13.71
N CYS A 72 -13.41 -11.99 13.47
CA CYS A 72 -13.91 -11.13 14.54
C CYS A 72 -14.65 -11.97 15.60
N GLU A 73 -14.37 -11.74 16.88
CA GLU A 73 -15.01 -12.48 17.98
C GLU A 73 -16.49 -12.12 18.20
N PHE A 74 -16.95 -10.99 17.66
CA PHE A 74 -18.33 -10.50 17.83
C PHE A 74 -19.27 -10.93 16.70
N CYS A 75 -18.77 -11.08 15.48
CA CYS A 75 -19.58 -11.37 14.29
C CYS A 75 -19.06 -12.51 13.41
N GLU A 76 -17.97 -13.17 13.82
CA GLU A 76 -17.31 -14.27 13.12
C GLU A 76 -16.85 -13.93 11.69
N PHE A 77 -16.86 -12.64 11.32
CA PHE A 77 -16.49 -12.20 9.99
C PHE A 77 -14.97 -12.33 9.77
N PRO A 78 -14.51 -13.00 8.69
CA PRO A 78 -13.10 -13.21 8.42
C PRO A 78 -12.43 -11.94 7.90
N LEU A 79 -11.42 -11.46 8.62
CA LEU A 79 -10.68 -10.22 8.35
C LEU A 79 -9.17 -10.45 8.42
N PRO A 80 -8.36 -9.63 7.74
CA PRO A 80 -6.92 -9.59 7.99
C PRO A 80 -6.62 -9.21 9.45
N ALA A 81 -5.61 -9.83 10.07
CA ALA A 81 -5.23 -9.55 11.47
C ALA A 81 -4.93 -8.06 11.75
N VAL A 82 -4.52 -7.29 10.74
CA VAL A 82 -4.32 -5.84 10.83
C VAL A 82 -5.63 -5.06 10.96
N ASP A 83 -6.70 -5.54 10.34
CA ASP A 83 -7.98 -4.84 10.26
C ASP A 83 -8.98 -5.30 11.33
N VAL A 84 -8.69 -6.41 12.02
CA VAL A 84 -9.61 -7.02 13.01
C VAL A 84 -9.82 -6.12 14.23
N ALA A 85 -8.79 -5.38 14.67
CA ALA A 85 -8.88 -4.50 15.84
C ALA A 85 -9.82 -3.31 15.58
N GLU A 86 -9.65 -2.60 14.47
CA GLU A 86 -10.53 -1.49 14.07
C GLU A 86 -11.97 -1.98 13.85
N HIS A 87 -12.11 -3.16 13.22
CA HIS A 87 -13.42 -3.78 13.06
C HIS A 87 -14.06 -4.14 14.42
N GLN A 88 -13.29 -4.68 15.39
CA GLN A 88 -13.79 -5.02 16.72
C GLN A 88 -14.27 -3.82 17.51
N GLU A 89 -13.69 -2.63 17.34
CA GLU A 89 -14.19 -1.41 17.99
C GLU A 89 -15.57 -1.00 17.45
N VAL A 90 -15.76 -1.07 16.13
CA VAL A 90 -17.06 -0.75 15.49
C VAL A 90 -18.09 -1.87 15.72
N CYS A 91 -17.65 -3.13 15.71
CA CYS A 91 -18.50 -4.30 15.87
C CYS A 91 -18.90 -4.52 17.34
N GLY A 92 -17.94 -4.35 18.26
CA GLY A 92 -18.11 -4.48 19.72
C GLY A 92 -19.08 -3.43 20.29
N ASN A 93 -19.18 -2.26 19.67
CA ASN A 93 -20.18 -1.25 20.01
C ASN A 93 -21.64 -1.71 19.77
N ARG A 94 -21.87 -2.80 19.02
CA ARG A 94 -23.22 -3.40 18.85
C ARG A 94 -23.56 -4.43 19.93
N VAL A 95 -22.57 -5.04 20.58
CA VAL A 95 -22.78 -6.07 21.62
C VAL A 95 -23.32 -5.49 22.93
N SER A 96 -23.06 -4.21 23.20
CA SER A 96 -23.52 -3.54 24.42
C SER A 96 -25.04 -3.39 24.55
N ASN A 97 -25.81 -3.62 23.47
CA ASN A 97 -27.27 -3.43 23.49
C ASN A 97 -28.11 -4.72 23.43
N THR A 98 -27.49 -5.92 23.48
CA THR A 98 -28.25 -7.18 23.49
C THR A 98 -27.74 -8.14 24.57
N ARG A 99 -27.87 -7.73 25.83
CA ARG A 99 -28.04 -8.69 26.94
C ARG A 99 -29.53 -9.06 27.05
N ALA A 100 -30.00 -9.97 26.19
CA ALA A 100 -31.20 -10.77 26.47
C ALA A 100 -31.39 -11.88 25.42
N GLY A 101 -31.49 -13.11 25.89
CA GLY A 101 -32.32 -14.13 25.24
C GLY A 101 -31.57 -15.11 24.34
N GLY A 102 -31.36 -16.32 24.86
CA GLY A 102 -30.90 -17.46 24.09
C GLY A 102 -31.87 -17.91 22.99
N GLY A 103 -31.36 -18.76 22.11
CA GLY A 103 -32.15 -19.43 21.10
C GLY A 103 -31.26 -20.22 20.16
N GLY A 104 -31.10 -21.52 20.41
CA GLY A 104 -30.50 -22.43 19.44
C GLY A 104 -31.31 -22.46 18.15
N GLY A 105 -30.61 -22.60 17.02
CA GLY A 105 -31.25 -22.68 15.71
C GLY A 105 -30.28 -23.07 14.61
N ASN A 106 -30.21 -24.36 14.32
CA ASN A 106 -29.66 -24.92 13.10
C ASN A 106 -30.42 -24.35 11.89
N GLY A 107 -29.72 -23.64 10.99
CA GLY A 107 -30.37 -22.84 9.94
C GLY A 107 -29.52 -22.63 8.68
N ARG A 108 -29.40 -23.69 7.87
CA ARG A 108 -29.37 -23.68 6.39
C ARG A 108 -28.28 -22.86 5.67
N ARG A 109 -27.42 -23.60 4.95
CA ARG A 109 -26.51 -23.14 3.88
C ARG A 109 -27.11 -22.03 3.00
N ARG A 110 -26.38 -20.93 2.80
CA ARG A 110 -26.32 -20.22 1.51
C ARG A 110 -24.98 -19.49 1.32
N ARG A 111 -24.34 -19.87 0.20
CA ARG A 111 -23.46 -19.10 -0.69
C ARG A 111 -22.00 -18.91 -0.26
N ASP A 112 -21.19 -19.79 -0.84
CA ASP A 112 -19.73 -19.73 -0.96
C ASP A 112 -19.22 -18.30 -1.24
N GLY A 113 -18.46 -17.77 -0.27
CA GLY A 113 -17.70 -16.52 -0.36
C GLY A 113 -16.39 -16.76 -1.10
N ASN A 114 -16.50 -16.63 -2.41
CA ASN A 114 -15.49 -16.72 -3.47
C ASN A 114 -14.14 -16.01 -3.17
N GLY A 115 -13.20 -16.70 -2.53
CA GLY A 115 -11.77 -16.38 -2.55
C GLY A 115 -11.10 -16.81 -3.86
N VAL A 116 -11.69 -16.47 -5.01
CA VAL A 116 -11.08 -16.83 -6.30
C VAL A 116 -9.95 -15.84 -6.57
N SER A 117 -8.73 -16.32 -6.33
CA SER A 117 -7.48 -15.67 -6.69
C SER A 117 -7.65 -14.88 -7.98
N TYR A 118 -7.40 -13.57 -7.92
CA TYR A 118 -7.53 -12.65 -9.05
C TYR A 118 -6.90 -13.21 -10.32
N LYS A 119 -5.82 -14.00 -10.21
CA LYS A 119 -5.24 -14.75 -11.34
C LYS A 119 -6.27 -15.64 -12.05
N ARG A 120 -7.02 -16.48 -11.33
CA ARG A 120 -8.08 -17.34 -11.91
C ARG A 120 -9.25 -16.53 -12.48
N LEU A 121 -9.65 -15.44 -11.80
CA LEU A 121 -10.71 -14.57 -12.30
C LEU A 121 -10.28 -13.86 -13.61
N PHE A 122 -9.08 -13.29 -13.65
CA PHE A 122 -8.50 -12.68 -14.85
C PHE A 122 -8.38 -13.69 -16.00
N PHE A 123 -7.93 -14.93 -15.74
CA PHE A 123 -7.88 -15.96 -16.79
C PHE A 123 -9.28 -16.26 -17.36
N THR A 124 -10.31 -16.36 -16.52
CA THR A 124 -11.68 -16.62 -17.01
C THR A 124 -12.25 -15.46 -17.81
N VAL A 125 -12.05 -14.21 -17.36
CA VAL A 125 -12.53 -13.01 -18.06
C VAL A 125 -11.80 -12.85 -19.40
N ALA A 126 -10.48 -13.05 -19.43
CA ALA A 126 -9.68 -12.98 -20.65
C ALA A 126 -10.09 -14.04 -21.68
N VAL A 127 -10.32 -15.29 -21.27
CA VAL A 127 -10.76 -16.37 -22.17
C VAL A 127 -12.15 -16.08 -22.75
N THR A 128 -13.10 -15.60 -21.93
CA THR A 128 -14.43 -15.22 -22.42
C THR A 128 -14.39 -14.03 -23.39
N GLY A 129 -13.53 -13.05 -23.13
CA GLY A 129 -13.34 -11.89 -24.02
C GLY A 129 -12.78 -12.27 -25.39
N ILE A 130 -11.76 -13.14 -25.42
CA ILE A 130 -11.14 -13.61 -26.69
C ILE A 130 -12.15 -14.40 -27.54
N ALA A 131 -12.98 -15.24 -26.93
CA ALA A 131 -14.01 -16.00 -27.65
C ALA A 131 -15.06 -15.09 -28.33
N VAL A 132 -15.49 -14.02 -27.64
CA VAL A 132 -16.47 -13.06 -28.18
C VAL A 132 -15.87 -12.20 -29.31
N LEU A 133 -14.60 -11.79 -29.18
CA LEU A 133 -13.89 -11.05 -30.22
C LEU A 133 -13.66 -11.91 -31.47
N MET A 134 -13.26 -13.16 -31.31
CA MET A 134 -13.09 -14.10 -32.44
C MET A 134 -14.43 -14.43 -33.10
N GLY A 135 -15.49 -14.61 -32.32
CA GLY A 135 -16.84 -14.87 -32.83
C GLY A 135 -17.41 -13.71 -33.65
N SER A 136 -17.20 -12.47 -33.22
CA SER A 136 -17.68 -11.28 -33.95
C SER A 136 -16.90 -11.03 -35.24
N LEU A 137 -15.58 -11.28 -35.27
CA LEU A 137 -14.79 -11.23 -36.52
C LEU A 137 -15.20 -12.30 -37.54
N PHE A 138 -15.58 -13.50 -37.09
CA PHE A 138 -16.03 -14.57 -37.98
C PHE A 138 -17.46 -14.37 -38.49
N PHE A 139 -18.37 -13.76 -37.71
CA PHE A 139 -19.76 -13.55 -38.11
C PHE A 139 -20.01 -12.25 -38.91
N GLN A 140 -19.11 -11.26 -38.84
CA GLN A 140 -19.20 -10.03 -39.65
C GLN A 140 -18.81 -10.21 -41.13
N ARG A 141 -18.29 -11.38 -41.52
CA ARG A 141 -17.95 -11.70 -42.92
C ARG A 141 -19.05 -12.46 -43.67
N LYS A 142 -20.32 -12.09 -43.46
CA LYS A 142 -21.40 -12.47 -44.42
C LYS A 142 -21.63 -11.28 -45.37
N PRO A 143 -21.49 -11.48 -46.69
CA PRO A 143 -21.49 -10.40 -47.67
C PRO A 143 -22.89 -9.81 -47.85
N LEU A 144 -22.92 -8.50 -48.15
CA LEU A 144 -24.09 -7.74 -48.59
C LEU A 144 -24.81 -8.48 -49.73
N ARG A 145 -26.07 -8.89 -49.54
CA ARG A 145 -26.97 -9.20 -50.67
C ARG A 145 -28.44 -9.26 -50.25
N GLY A 146 -29.28 -8.51 -50.97
CA GLY A 146 -30.71 -8.77 -51.12
C GLY A 146 -31.65 -7.91 -50.26
N ARG A 147 -31.92 -6.69 -50.71
CA ARG A 147 -33.16 -5.97 -50.40
C ARG A 147 -33.89 -5.77 -51.73
N ASP A 148 -34.62 -6.79 -52.15
CA ASP A 148 -35.60 -6.68 -53.22
C ASP A 148 -36.95 -6.32 -52.59
N LYS A 149 -37.52 -5.20 -53.03
CA LYS A 149 -38.94 -4.85 -52.87
C LYS A 149 -39.41 -4.19 -54.14
#